data_AF-A0A6I7NBM2-F1
#
_entry.id   AF-A0A6I7NBM2-F1
#
_cell.length_a   1.000
_cell.length_b   1.000
_cell.length_c   1.000
_cell.angle_alpha   90.00
_cell.angle_beta   90.00
_cell.angle_gamma   90.00
#
_symmetry.space_group_name_H-M   'P 1'
#
loop_
_entity.id
_entity.type
_entity.pdbx_description
1 polymer ?
#
loop_
_entity_poly.entity_id
_entity_poly.type
_entity_poly.pdbx_seq_one_letter_code
_entity_poly.pdbx_strand_id
1 'polypeptide(L)'
;MSSTVPASATPVVVPALYAEQWDDGFGARGWKLDLPDLGVDVIAATPYTGERIPTSVFVHDLVDHHLCGFRLSGYLDEAGALVQLAERTGSDPVGDFQQIIDEDLLSGLVAGPDWKDLLPASLITGVGTTSDPRAAVQALRRKLGDGLLRALFTAGFVQEGWLRRDAARAAWTAHGLDYAARPRIALALQELFAWMDAQVQIRAWPSARGDFSINDHAVEFLFMKPVRQRHVVAVASPPDLQRRSA
;
A
#
# COMPACT_ATOMS: atom_id res chain seq x y z
N MET A 1 8.85 -10.67 -43.03
CA MET A 1 7.88 -10.15 -42.03
C MET A 1 8.66 -9.89 -40.76
N SER A 2 9.13 -8.65 -40.57
CA SER A 2 9.85 -8.28 -39.36
C SER A 2 8.85 -8.13 -38.23
N SER A 3 8.94 -9.02 -37.24
CA SER A 3 8.22 -8.89 -35.98
C SER A 3 8.91 -7.81 -35.16
N THR A 4 8.34 -6.62 -35.15
CA THR A 4 8.76 -5.52 -34.29
C THR A 4 8.35 -5.90 -32.87
N VAL A 5 9.31 -6.34 -32.06
CA VAL A 5 9.14 -6.40 -30.60
C VAL A 5 8.83 -4.97 -30.15
N PRO A 6 7.69 -4.69 -29.50
CA PRO A 6 7.41 -3.35 -29.00
C PRO A 6 8.55 -2.93 -28.07
N ALA A 7 8.98 -1.67 -28.20
CA ALA A 7 10.00 -1.10 -27.34
C ALA A 7 9.57 -1.31 -25.88
N SER A 8 10.41 -2.01 -25.11
CA SER A 8 10.20 -2.20 -23.67
C SER A 8 9.92 -0.82 -23.05
N ALA A 9 8.76 -0.66 -22.42
CA ALA A 9 8.48 0.51 -21.61
C ALA A 9 9.62 0.71 -20.60
N THR A 10 9.99 1.97 -20.35
CA THR A 10 10.98 2.29 -19.33
C THR A 10 10.47 1.78 -17.99
N PRO A 11 11.25 0.97 -17.24
CA PRO A 11 10.78 0.43 -15.98
C PRO A 11 10.53 1.54 -14.97
N VAL A 12 9.54 1.34 -14.11
CA VAL A 12 9.28 2.22 -12.97
C VAL A 12 10.36 1.99 -11.93
N VAL A 13 11.02 3.06 -11.49
CA VAL A 13 12.08 2.99 -10.48
C VAL A 13 11.55 3.51 -9.16
N VAL A 14 11.64 2.69 -8.11
CA VAL A 14 11.17 3.05 -6.76
C VAL A 14 12.28 2.80 -5.74
N PRO A 15 12.84 3.84 -5.10
CA PRO A 15 13.92 3.68 -4.14
C PRO A 15 13.41 3.16 -2.79
N ALA A 16 14.25 2.38 -2.10
CA ALA A 16 13.95 1.84 -0.78
C ALA A 16 15.16 1.85 0.15
N LEU A 17 14.87 2.03 1.44
CA LEU A 17 15.83 2.07 2.53
C LEU A 17 15.53 0.97 3.54
N TYR A 18 16.58 0.36 4.06
CA TYR A 18 16.51 -0.53 5.21
C TYR A 18 17.29 0.09 6.36
N ALA A 19 16.73 -0.03 7.57
CA ALA A 19 17.44 0.20 8.81
C ALA A 19 17.14 -0.94 9.79
N GLU A 20 18.17 -1.33 10.55
CA GLU A 20 18.02 -2.25 11.68
C GLU A 20 17.18 -1.64 12.81
N GLN A 21 17.16 -0.31 12.89
CA GLN A 21 16.30 0.46 13.79
C GLN A 21 15.95 1.81 13.15
N TRP A 22 14.66 2.17 13.16
CA TRP A 22 14.18 3.48 12.76
C TRP A 22 13.99 4.41 13.97
N ASP A 23 14.31 5.69 13.81
CA ASP A 23 14.07 6.75 14.81
C ASP A 23 12.71 7.43 14.55
N ASP A 24 11.65 6.62 14.55
CA ASP A 24 10.27 7.03 14.27
C ASP A 24 9.34 6.81 15.48
N GLY A 25 9.94 6.55 16.64
CA GLY A 25 9.21 6.25 17.88
C GLY A 25 8.76 4.80 18.03
N PHE A 26 8.81 3.99 16.95
CA PHE A 26 8.53 2.55 17.02
C PHE A 26 9.81 1.72 17.21
N GLY A 27 10.96 2.22 16.75
CA GLY A 27 12.25 1.55 16.93
C GLY A 27 12.34 0.21 16.20
N ALA A 28 11.44 -0.03 15.24
CA ALA A 28 11.34 -1.29 14.55
C ALA A 28 12.41 -1.42 13.45
N ARG A 29 12.92 -2.63 13.26
CA ARG A 29 13.70 -3.02 12.07
C ARG A 29 12.79 -2.99 10.86
N GLY A 30 13.24 -2.53 9.70
CA GLY A 30 12.46 -2.74 8.49
C GLY A 30 12.88 -1.96 7.26
N TRP A 31 12.14 -2.23 6.18
CA TRP A 31 12.24 -1.50 4.92
C TRP A 31 11.21 -0.38 4.84
N LYS A 32 11.59 0.74 4.20
CA LYS A 32 10.74 1.88 3.86
C LYS A 32 10.95 2.29 2.40
N LEU A 33 9.89 2.82 1.78
CA LEU A 33 10.01 3.48 0.48
C LEU A 33 10.68 4.86 0.68
N ASP A 34 11.69 5.17 -0.13
CA ASP A 34 12.45 6.44 -0.06
C ASP A 34 11.82 7.48 -0.99
N LEU A 35 10.53 7.74 -0.77
CA LEU A 35 9.72 8.57 -1.65
C LEU A 35 9.51 9.97 -1.03
N PRO A 36 9.81 11.06 -1.77
CA PRO A 36 9.56 12.41 -1.30
C PRO A 36 8.04 12.64 -1.10
N ASP A 37 7.68 13.38 -0.06
CA ASP A 37 6.31 13.84 0.25
C ASP A 37 5.26 12.78 0.62
N LEU A 38 5.64 11.50 0.71
CA LEU A 38 4.76 10.38 1.09
C LEU A 38 4.74 10.06 2.59
N GLY A 39 5.54 10.76 3.40
CA GLY A 39 5.69 10.48 4.82
C GLY A 39 6.62 9.28 5.06
N VAL A 40 7.36 9.31 6.17
CA VAL A 40 8.25 8.20 6.59
C VAL A 40 7.48 7.08 7.32
N ASP A 41 6.17 7.02 7.13
CA ASP A 41 5.25 6.35 8.06
C ASP A 41 5.05 4.86 7.80
N VAL A 42 5.59 4.34 6.69
CA VAL A 42 5.56 2.90 6.43
C VAL A 42 6.78 2.24 7.02
N ILE A 43 6.56 1.29 7.94
CA ILE A 43 7.59 0.37 8.44
C ILE A 43 7.21 -1.04 7.98
N ALA A 44 7.99 -1.64 7.07
CA ALA A 44 7.92 -3.08 6.87
C ALA A 44 8.76 -3.78 7.93
N ALA A 45 8.21 -3.93 9.13
CA ALA A 45 8.83 -4.70 10.20
C ALA A 45 8.58 -6.19 9.99
N THR A 46 9.59 -6.87 9.44
CA THR A 46 9.92 -8.32 9.43
C THR A 46 9.32 -9.22 10.56
N PRO A 47 9.41 -10.58 10.58
CA PRO A 47 9.60 -11.63 9.57
C PRO A 47 8.57 -12.81 9.68
N TYR A 48 7.34 -12.60 10.18
CA TYR A 48 6.40 -13.71 10.44
C TYR A 48 5.55 -14.10 9.21
N THR A 49 5.59 -15.38 8.83
CA THR A 49 4.62 -16.03 7.93
C THR A 49 3.42 -16.61 8.70
N GLY A 50 3.04 -16.02 9.83
CA GLY A 50 2.01 -16.52 10.73
C GLY A 50 1.10 -15.38 11.20
N GLU A 51 -0.14 -15.43 10.73
CA GLU A 51 -1.31 -14.60 11.02
C GLU A 51 -1.05 -13.13 11.40
N ARG A 52 -0.99 -12.31 10.33
CA ARG A 52 -1.54 -10.94 10.24
C ARG A 52 -0.62 -9.72 10.23
N ILE A 53 0.69 -9.85 10.03
CA ILE A 53 1.45 -8.81 9.29
C ILE A 53 2.41 -9.49 8.30
N PRO A 54 1.91 -9.87 7.11
CA PRO A 54 2.74 -10.46 6.07
C PRO A 54 3.64 -9.40 5.43
N THR A 55 4.61 -9.86 4.66
CA THR A 55 5.28 -9.11 3.58
C THR A 55 4.33 -8.32 2.66
N SER A 56 3.01 -8.51 2.80
CA SER A 56 1.96 -7.74 2.18
C SER A 56 1.95 -6.27 2.55
N VAL A 57 2.41 -5.80 3.72
CA VAL A 57 2.35 -4.34 4.01
C VAL A 57 3.25 -3.55 3.06
N PHE A 58 4.55 -3.88 2.98
CA PHE A 58 5.45 -3.22 2.03
C PHE A 58 4.98 -3.34 0.58
N VAL A 59 4.50 -4.54 0.19
CA VAL A 59 3.98 -4.76 -1.16
C VAL A 59 2.69 -3.99 -1.39
N HIS A 60 1.84 -3.82 -0.37
CA HIS A 60 0.63 -3.02 -0.42
C HIS A 60 0.96 -1.54 -0.61
N ASP A 61 1.87 -1.00 0.17
CA ASP A 61 2.32 0.39 0.05
C ASP A 61 2.94 0.68 -1.31
N LEU A 62 3.71 -0.27 -1.86
CA LEU A 62 4.27 -0.13 -3.18
C LEU A 62 3.21 -0.28 -4.28
N VAL A 63 2.44 -1.36 -4.27
CA VAL A 63 1.56 -1.76 -5.39
C VAL A 63 0.21 -1.06 -5.34
N ASP A 64 -0.40 -1.02 -4.17
CA ASP A 64 -1.78 -0.61 -3.98
C ASP A 64 -1.89 0.86 -3.56
N HIS A 65 -0.86 1.45 -2.95
CA HIS A 65 -0.73 2.90 -2.78
C HIS A 65 0.09 3.57 -3.89
N HIS A 66 1.42 3.42 -3.86
CA HIS A 66 2.32 4.26 -4.64
C HIS A 66 2.10 4.15 -6.15
N LEU A 67 2.09 2.92 -6.68
CA LEU A 67 1.85 2.68 -8.12
C LEU A 67 0.40 2.98 -8.55
N CYS A 68 -0.52 3.15 -7.59
CA CYS A 68 -1.90 3.58 -7.82
C CYS A 68 -2.10 5.08 -7.57
N GLY A 69 -1.03 5.83 -7.25
CA GLY A 69 -1.07 7.28 -7.07
C GLY A 69 -1.66 7.75 -5.75
N PHE A 70 -1.79 6.89 -4.75
CA PHE A 70 -2.23 7.27 -3.40
C PHE A 70 -1.04 7.63 -2.50
N ARG A 71 -1.30 8.46 -1.49
CA ARG A 71 -0.34 8.69 -0.40
C ARG A 71 -0.33 7.47 0.53
N LEU A 72 0.75 7.30 1.29
CA LEU A 72 0.88 6.21 2.28
C LEU A 72 0.12 6.48 3.58
N SER A 73 -0.59 7.60 3.68
CA SER A 73 -1.36 8.00 4.85
C SER A 73 -2.57 8.84 4.45
N GLY A 74 -3.56 8.87 5.35
CA GLY A 74 -4.87 9.48 5.11
C GLY A 74 -5.93 8.43 4.84
N TYR A 75 -7.11 8.62 5.42
CA TYR A 75 -8.17 7.62 5.37
C TYR A 75 -8.75 7.42 3.97
N LEU A 76 -8.78 8.48 3.16
CA LEU A 76 -9.31 8.40 1.81
C LEU A 76 -8.38 7.64 0.85
N ASP A 77 -7.07 7.82 1.03
CA ASP A 77 -6.06 7.13 0.24
C ASP A 77 -5.96 5.66 0.65
N GLU A 78 -6.03 5.38 1.96
CA GLU A 78 -6.16 4.02 2.50
C GLU A 78 -7.42 3.31 1.98
N ALA A 79 -8.56 4.00 1.93
CA ALA A 79 -9.80 3.45 1.36
C ALA A 79 -9.59 2.99 -0.09
N GLY A 80 -8.92 3.82 -0.89
CA GLY A 80 -8.58 3.51 -2.28
C GLY A 80 -7.64 2.31 -2.38
N ALA A 81 -6.56 2.32 -1.59
CA ALA A 81 -5.55 1.27 -1.60
C ALA A 81 -6.10 -0.09 -1.15
N LEU A 82 -6.96 -0.15 -0.12
CA LEU A 82 -7.59 -1.41 0.32
C LEU A 82 -8.57 -1.97 -0.72
N VAL A 83 -9.26 -1.12 -1.48
CA VAL A 83 -10.03 -1.58 -2.66
C VAL A 83 -9.08 -2.14 -3.73
N GLN A 84 -7.94 -1.48 -3.98
CA GLN A 84 -6.93 -2.00 -4.90
C GLN A 84 -6.39 -3.36 -4.43
N LEU A 85 -6.10 -3.52 -3.14
CA LEU A 85 -5.68 -4.80 -2.56
C LEU A 85 -6.75 -5.88 -2.79
N ALA A 86 -8.01 -5.58 -2.45
CA ALA A 86 -9.15 -6.48 -2.62
C ALA A 86 -9.34 -6.92 -4.07
N GLU A 87 -9.27 -6.00 -5.04
CA GLU A 87 -9.36 -6.33 -6.46
C GLU A 87 -8.25 -7.30 -6.93
N ARG A 88 -7.08 -7.22 -6.29
CA ARG A 88 -5.89 -7.99 -6.68
C ARG A 88 -5.83 -9.36 -6.04
N THR A 89 -6.31 -9.49 -4.80
CA THR A 89 -6.19 -10.72 -3.99
C THR A 89 -7.52 -11.47 -3.86
N GLY A 90 -8.64 -10.82 -4.13
CA GLY A 90 -9.98 -11.33 -3.85
C GLY A 90 -10.37 -11.26 -2.37
N SER A 91 -9.63 -10.52 -1.54
CA SER A 91 -9.97 -10.31 -0.12
C SER A 91 -11.16 -9.37 0.07
N ASP A 92 -11.82 -9.47 1.23
CA ASP A 92 -12.84 -8.51 1.66
C ASP A 92 -12.19 -7.38 2.49
N PRO A 93 -12.22 -6.11 2.03
CA PRO A 93 -11.57 -5.01 2.71
C PRO A 93 -12.34 -4.52 3.96
N VAL A 94 -13.57 -5.00 4.20
CA VAL A 94 -14.40 -4.53 5.33
C VAL A 94 -13.73 -4.78 6.68
N GLY A 95 -13.02 -5.90 6.84
CA GLY A 95 -12.29 -6.20 8.07
C GLY A 95 -11.19 -5.19 8.36
N ASP A 96 -10.45 -4.77 7.33
CA ASP A 96 -9.36 -3.79 7.45
C ASP A 96 -9.91 -2.39 7.76
N PHE A 97 -11.02 -1.99 7.10
CA PHE A 97 -11.72 -0.74 7.44
C PHE A 97 -12.17 -0.71 8.89
N GLN A 98 -12.74 -1.81 9.40
CA GLN A 98 -13.21 -1.89 10.78
C GLN A 98 -12.07 -1.79 11.78
N GLN A 99 -10.92 -2.38 11.47
CA GLN A 99 -9.72 -2.25 12.30
C GLN A 99 -9.28 -0.79 12.39
N ILE A 100 -9.14 -0.08 11.26
CA ILE A 100 -8.80 1.35 11.24
C ILE A 100 -9.81 2.18 12.03
N ILE A 101 -11.11 1.92 11.85
CA ILE A 101 -12.17 2.63 12.58
C ILE A 101 -12.02 2.44 14.10
N ASP A 102 -11.77 1.21 14.54
CA ASP A 102 -11.70 0.90 15.96
C ASP A 102 -10.40 1.40 16.60
N GLU A 103 -9.26 1.21 15.91
CA GLU A 103 -7.92 1.56 16.39
C GLU A 103 -7.63 3.05 16.31
N ASP A 104 -8.15 3.77 15.31
CA ASP A 104 -7.89 5.20 15.14
C ASP A 104 -9.08 6.08 15.52
N LEU A 105 -10.21 5.87 14.84
CA LEU A 105 -11.32 6.83 14.91
C LEU A 105 -12.03 6.75 16.26
N LEU A 106 -12.42 5.54 16.69
CA LEU A 106 -13.16 5.35 17.95
C LEU A 106 -12.27 5.46 19.19
N SER A 107 -10.99 5.11 19.08
CA SER A 107 -9.98 5.30 20.14
C SER A 107 -9.61 6.78 20.36
N GLY A 108 -9.84 7.63 19.35
CA GLY A 108 -9.51 9.05 19.38
C GLY A 108 -8.10 9.39 18.89
N LEU A 109 -7.44 8.48 18.17
CA LEU A 109 -6.20 8.73 17.44
C LEU A 109 -6.46 9.26 16.01
N VAL A 110 -7.54 10.00 15.83
CA VAL A 110 -7.98 10.54 14.54
C VAL A 110 -6.85 11.32 13.85
N ALA A 111 -6.32 10.76 12.77
CA ALA A 111 -5.24 11.33 11.98
C ALA A 111 -5.80 12.12 10.79
N GLY A 112 -5.23 13.29 10.52
CA GLY A 112 -5.62 14.08 9.36
C GLY A 112 -7.04 14.68 9.39
N PRO A 113 -7.38 15.55 8.41
CA PRO A 113 -8.68 16.21 8.35
C PRO A 113 -9.75 15.43 7.54
N ASP A 114 -9.35 14.43 6.77
CA ASP A 114 -10.15 13.75 5.74
C ASP A 114 -11.13 12.70 6.29
N TRP A 115 -11.07 12.38 7.59
CA TRP A 115 -12.06 11.53 8.26
C TRP A 115 -13.50 12.03 8.10
N LYS A 116 -13.68 13.34 7.90
CA LYS A 116 -15.00 13.96 7.72
C LYS A 116 -15.66 13.51 6.42
N ASP A 117 -14.85 13.26 5.40
CA ASP A 117 -15.31 12.90 4.07
C ASP A 117 -15.83 11.45 4.03
N LEU A 118 -15.53 10.65 5.05
CA LEU A 118 -16.10 9.32 5.25
C LEU A 118 -17.53 9.34 5.84
N LEU A 119 -18.06 10.50 6.23
CA LEU A 119 -19.37 10.60 6.85
C LEU A 119 -20.34 11.39 5.97
N PRO A 120 -21.65 11.08 6.04
CA PRO A 120 -22.67 11.91 5.41
C PRO A 120 -22.57 13.38 5.83
N ALA A 121 -22.68 14.30 4.85
CA ALA A 121 -22.55 15.75 5.07
C ALA A 121 -23.51 16.30 6.15
N SER A 122 -24.68 15.67 6.32
CA SER A 122 -25.66 16.04 7.36
C SER A 122 -25.13 15.81 8.78
N LEU A 123 -24.26 14.82 8.99
CA LEU A 123 -23.62 14.57 10.27
C LEU A 123 -22.50 15.57 10.53
N ILE A 124 -21.67 15.85 9.52
CA ILE A 124 -20.56 16.80 9.62
C ILE A 124 -21.04 18.21 9.98
N THR A 125 -22.12 18.67 9.35
CA THR A 125 -22.73 19.98 9.65
C THR A 125 -23.16 20.09 11.12
N GLY A 126 -23.52 18.97 11.76
CA GLY A 126 -23.96 18.90 13.14
C GLY A 126 -22.85 18.83 14.19
N VAL A 127 -21.58 18.63 13.81
CA VAL A 127 -20.44 18.53 14.75
C VAL A 127 -19.88 19.91 15.14
N GLY A 128 -20.33 20.98 14.46
CA GLY A 128 -19.85 22.34 14.67
C GLY A 128 -18.42 22.55 14.15
N THR A 129 -17.90 23.76 14.29
CA THR A 129 -16.58 24.17 13.77
C THR A 129 -15.42 23.77 14.68
N THR A 130 -15.58 22.73 15.51
CA THR A 130 -14.46 22.27 16.36
C THR A 130 -13.26 21.95 15.48
N SER A 131 -12.12 22.59 15.77
CA SER A 131 -10.88 22.36 15.04
C SER A 131 -10.18 21.08 15.50
N ASP A 132 -10.61 20.49 16.62
CA ASP A 132 -10.06 19.24 17.15
C ASP A 132 -10.83 18.02 16.61
N PRO A 133 -10.21 17.19 15.73
CA PRO A 133 -10.78 15.95 15.21
C PRO A 133 -11.22 14.97 16.31
N ARG A 134 -10.45 14.87 17.40
CA ARG A 134 -10.75 13.96 18.50
C ARG A 134 -12.05 14.36 19.19
N ALA A 135 -12.17 15.63 19.58
CA ALA A 135 -13.40 16.14 20.19
C ALA A 135 -14.62 15.97 19.28
N ALA A 136 -14.43 16.16 17.97
CA ALA A 136 -15.46 16.01 16.95
C ALA A 136 -16.00 14.57 16.88
N VAL A 137 -15.11 13.58 16.74
CA VAL A 137 -15.50 12.16 16.69
C VAL A 137 -16.09 11.70 18.02
N GLN A 138 -15.57 12.16 19.16
CA GLN A 138 -16.16 11.84 20.47
C GLN A 138 -17.56 12.45 20.66
N ALA A 139 -17.83 13.63 20.10
CA ALA A 139 -19.18 14.20 20.09
C ALA A 139 -20.16 13.36 19.25
N LEU A 140 -19.72 12.91 18.06
CA LEU A 140 -20.50 11.98 17.23
C LEU A 140 -20.75 10.65 17.95
N ARG A 141 -19.72 10.12 18.62
CA ARG A 141 -19.80 8.88 19.40
C ARG A 141 -20.84 8.98 20.51
N ARG A 142 -20.85 10.06 21.29
CA ARG A 142 -21.87 10.32 22.32
C ARG A 142 -23.29 10.42 21.76
N LYS A 143 -23.44 10.94 20.54
CA LYS A 143 -24.74 11.17 19.90
C LYS A 143 -25.31 9.90 19.25
N LEU A 144 -24.47 9.10 18.59
CA LEU A 144 -24.88 8.00 17.73
C LEU A 144 -24.62 6.62 18.36
N GLY A 145 -23.68 6.54 19.32
CA GLY A 145 -23.13 5.30 19.83
C GLY A 145 -22.14 4.64 18.85
N ASP A 146 -21.33 3.73 19.38
CA ASP A 146 -20.21 3.11 18.67
C ASP A 146 -20.67 2.30 17.46
N GLY A 147 -21.76 1.52 17.61
CA GLY A 147 -22.26 0.65 16.55
C GLY A 147 -22.72 1.41 15.30
N LEU A 148 -23.52 2.47 15.47
CA LEU A 148 -23.99 3.28 14.34
C LEU A 148 -22.85 4.07 13.72
N LEU A 149 -21.96 4.64 14.54
CA LEU A 149 -20.81 5.39 14.03
C LEU A 149 -19.85 4.50 13.23
N ARG A 150 -19.57 3.29 13.72
CA ARG A 150 -18.78 2.28 12.99
C ARG A 150 -19.42 1.96 11.65
N ALA A 151 -20.72 1.65 11.62
CA ALA A 151 -21.42 1.31 10.38
C ALA A 151 -21.36 2.46 9.35
N LEU A 152 -21.49 3.71 9.80
CA LEU A 152 -21.39 4.88 8.94
C LEU A 152 -19.99 5.07 8.37
N PHE A 153 -18.95 4.96 9.19
CA PHE A 153 -17.57 5.03 8.70
C PHE A 153 -17.25 3.89 7.74
N THR A 154 -17.66 2.66 8.03
CA THR A 154 -17.47 1.51 7.12
C THR A 154 -18.14 1.77 5.77
N ALA A 155 -19.37 2.29 5.77
CA ALA A 155 -20.04 2.67 4.51
C ALA A 155 -19.28 3.77 3.76
N GLY A 156 -18.74 4.76 4.47
CA GLY A 156 -17.87 5.80 3.92
C GLY A 156 -16.60 5.24 3.28
N PHE A 157 -15.85 4.40 3.98
CA PHE A 157 -14.65 3.74 3.46
C PHE A 157 -14.96 2.95 2.19
N VAL A 158 -16.03 2.15 2.19
CA VAL A 158 -16.46 1.39 1.01
C VAL A 158 -16.75 2.34 -0.15
N GLN A 159 -17.58 3.37 0.08
CA GLN A 159 -17.95 4.32 -0.98
C GLN A 159 -16.72 5.05 -1.55
N GLU A 160 -15.91 5.65 -0.69
CA GLU A 160 -14.75 6.44 -1.08
C GLU A 160 -13.68 5.58 -1.75
N GLY A 161 -13.46 4.35 -1.28
CA GLY A 161 -12.54 3.41 -1.90
C GLY A 161 -12.94 3.07 -3.34
N TRP A 162 -14.22 2.75 -3.58
CA TRP A 162 -14.71 2.44 -4.93
C TRP A 162 -14.67 3.65 -5.87
N LEU A 163 -14.93 4.86 -5.38
CA LEU A 163 -14.84 6.10 -6.18
C LEU A 163 -13.42 6.35 -6.73
N ARG A 164 -12.39 5.85 -6.05
CA ARG A 164 -10.98 6.05 -6.42
C ARG A 164 -10.44 5.01 -7.39
N ARG A 165 -11.19 3.95 -7.68
CA ARG A 165 -10.75 2.81 -8.49
C ARG A 165 -10.25 3.21 -9.88
N ASP A 166 -11.00 4.06 -10.59
CA ASP A 166 -10.64 4.43 -11.97
C ASP A 166 -9.41 5.34 -12.01
N ALA A 167 -9.27 6.22 -11.02
CA ALA A 167 -8.07 7.05 -10.86
C ALA A 167 -6.82 6.19 -10.56
N ALA A 168 -6.96 5.18 -9.69
CA ALA A 168 -5.88 4.22 -9.42
C ALA A 168 -5.42 3.48 -10.68
N ARG A 169 -6.38 3.00 -11.50
CA ARG A 169 -6.07 2.37 -12.79
C ARG A 169 -5.36 3.33 -13.74
N ALA A 170 -5.81 4.58 -13.81
CA ALA A 170 -5.18 5.59 -14.66
C ALA A 170 -3.74 5.88 -14.21
N ALA A 171 -3.49 6.00 -12.90
CA ALA A 171 -2.16 6.20 -12.34
C ALA A 171 -1.23 5.01 -12.66
N TRP A 172 -1.69 3.78 -12.44
CA TRP A 172 -0.95 2.57 -12.79
C TRP A 172 -0.58 2.54 -14.28
N THR A 173 -1.53 2.87 -15.15
CA THR A 173 -1.31 2.86 -16.61
C THR A 173 -0.39 4.01 -17.04
N ALA A 174 -0.39 5.14 -16.33
CA ALA A 174 0.51 6.26 -16.59
C ALA A 174 1.99 5.90 -16.35
N HIS A 175 2.26 4.89 -15.51
CA HIS A 175 3.58 4.29 -15.37
C HIS A 175 4.00 3.39 -16.55
N GLY A 176 3.11 3.15 -17.52
CA GLY A 176 3.35 2.24 -18.64
C GLY A 176 3.22 0.76 -18.29
N LEU A 177 2.61 0.44 -17.14
CA LEU A 177 2.37 -0.92 -16.67
C LEU A 177 0.99 -1.42 -17.13
N ASP A 178 0.88 -2.70 -17.44
CA ASP A 178 -0.40 -3.38 -17.68
C ASP A 178 -1.16 -3.56 -16.35
N TYR A 179 -2.31 -2.91 -16.21
CA TYR A 179 -3.15 -3.04 -15.01
C TYR A 179 -3.59 -4.48 -14.75
N ALA A 180 -3.79 -5.29 -15.79
CA ALA A 180 -4.14 -6.71 -15.63
C ALA A 180 -2.96 -7.56 -15.13
N ALA A 181 -1.72 -7.07 -15.25
CA ALA A 181 -0.53 -7.74 -14.71
C ALA A 181 -0.33 -7.51 -13.21
N ARG A 182 -1.07 -6.58 -12.59
CA ARG A 182 -0.90 -6.15 -11.20
C ARG A 182 -0.83 -7.31 -10.18
N PRO A 183 -1.70 -8.35 -10.20
CA PRO A 183 -1.55 -9.49 -9.29
C PRO A 183 -0.23 -10.26 -9.46
N ARG A 184 0.21 -10.45 -10.70
CA ARG A 184 1.45 -11.19 -11.03
C ARG A 184 2.70 -10.38 -10.67
N ILE A 185 2.66 -9.07 -10.91
CA ILE A 185 3.72 -8.14 -10.50
C ILE A 185 3.85 -8.12 -8.98
N ALA A 186 2.73 -8.06 -8.24
CA ALA A 186 2.76 -8.06 -6.78
C ALA A 186 3.34 -9.35 -6.19
N LEU A 187 3.03 -10.52 -6.77
CA LEU A 187 3.64 -11.78 -6.35
C LEU A 187 5.14 -11.80 -6.60
N ALA A 188 5.60 -11.31 -7.76
CA ALA A 188 7.02 -11.20 -8.06
C ALA A 188 7.74 -10.22 -7.12
N LEU A 189 7.09 -9.10 -6.75
CA LEU A 189 7.60 -8.16 -5.75
C LEU A 189 7.67 -8.78 -4.36
N GLN A 190 6.71 -9.61 -3.98
CA GLN A 190 6.71 -10.30 -2.69
C GLN A 190 7.87 -11.30 -2.59
N GLU A 191 8.15 -12.04 -3.66
CA GLU A 191 9.33 -12.92 -3.75
C GLU A 191 10.63 -12.11 -3.69
N LEU A 192 10.72 -11.03 -4.46
CA LEU A 192 11.89 -10.15 -4.48
C LEU A 192 12.14 -9.53 -3.10
N PHE A 193 11.09 -9.08 -2.41
CA PHE A 193 11.17 -8.50 -1.08
C PHE A 193 11.63 -9.54 -0.04
N ALA A 194 11.12 -10.77 -0.11
CA ALA A 194 11.58 -11.85 0.77
C ALA A 194 13.08 -12.12 0.59
N TRP A 195 13.57 -12.09 -0.65
CA TRP A 195 15.00 -12.19 -0.92
C TRP A 195 15.79 -11.00 -0.36
N MET A 196 15.32 -9.77 -0.57
CA MET A 196 15.96 -8.55 -0.06
C MET A 196 16.11 -8.59 1.46
N ASP A 197 15.03 -8.95 2.16
CA ASP A 197 15.00 -9.03 3.62
C ASP A 197 15.91 -10.15 4.14
N ALA A 198 15.93 -11.31 3.46
CA ALA A 198 16.88 -12.36 3.80
C ALA A 198 18.35 -11.90 3.63
N GLN A 199 18.68 -11.10 2.61
CA GLN A 199 20.05 -10.61 2.41
C GLN A 199 20.52 -9.69 3.54
N VAL A 200 19.70 -8.72 3.96
CA VAL A 200 20.08 -7.80 5.05
C VAL A 200 20.26 -8.56 6.37
N GLN A 201 19.45 -9.60 6.61
CA GLN A 201 19.55 -10.45 7.79
C GLN A 201 20.80 -11.35 7.76
N ILE A 202 21.01 -12.12 6.69
CA ILE A 202 22.16 -13.04 6.55
C ILE A 202 23.48 -12.29 6.69
N ARG A 203 23.54 -11.07 6.15
CA ARG A 203 24.76 -10.25 6.15
C ARG A 203 24.86 -9.32 7.35
N ALA A 204 23.85 -9.31 8.23
CA ALA A 204 23.76 -8.45 9.40
C ALA A 204 24.07 -6.98 9.06
N TRP A 205 23.47 -6.47 7.98
CA TRP A 205 23.65 -5.08 7.60
C TRP A 205 22.85 -4.19 8.55
N PRO A 206 23.45 -3.15 9.17
CA PRO A 206 22.70 -2.22 10.03
C PRO A 206 21.84 -1.25 9.20
N SER A 207 22.21 -1.05 7.94
CA SER A 207 21.45 -0.26 6.97
C SER A 207 21.72 -0.75 5.54
N ALA A 208 20.74 -0.58 4.66
CA ALA A 208 20.90 -0.84 3.23
C ALA A 208 20.07 0.15 2.40
N ARG A 209 20.46 0.33 1.14
CA ARG A 209 19.73 1.15 0.18
C ARG A 209 19.77 0.49 -1.18
N GLY A 210 18.67 0.56 -1.91
CA GLY A 210 18.62 0.13 -3.30
C GLY A 210 17.37 0.64 -4.00
N ASP A 211 17.25 0.27 -5.27
CA ASP A 211 16.13 0.68 -6.10
C ASP A 211 15.42 -0.55 -6.66
N PHE A 212 14.09 -0.54 -6.59
CA PHE A 212 13.24 -1.40 -7.40
C PHE A 212 13.22 -0.91 -8.84
N SER A 213 13.17 -1.84 -9.79
CA SER A 213 12.87 -1.58 -11.19
C SER A 213 11.74 -2.52 -11.62
N ILE A 214 10.59 -1.97 -12.00
CA ILE A 214 9.33 -2.70 -12.18
C ILE A 214 8.85 -2.54 -13.63
N ASN A 215 8.56 -3.65 -14.29
CA ASN A 215 7.86 -3.70 -15.57
C ASN A 215 6.94 -4.94 -15.65
N ASP A 216 6.23 -5.11 -16.77
CA ASP A 216 5.25 -6.20 -16.96
C ASP A 216 5.85 -7.61 -17.06
N HIS A 217 7.17 -7.71 -17.20
CA HIS A 217 7.88 -8.97 -17.47
C HIS A 217 8.79 -9.40 -16.33
N ALA A 218 9.32 -8.46 -15.55
CA ALA A 218 10.19 -8.72 -14.43
C ALA A 218 10.18 -7.57 -13.42
N VAL A 219 10.50 -7.91 -12.18
CA VAL A 219 10.84 -6.95 -11.15
C VAL A 219 12.27 -7.21 -10.68
N GLU A 220 13.01 -6.13 -10.46
CA GLU A 220 14.40 -6.16 -10.04
C GLU A 220 14.59 -5.34 -8.78
N PHE A 221 15.49 -5.78 -7.89
CA PHE A 221 16.08 -4.91 -6.88
C PHE A 221 17.59 -4.84 -7.06
N LEU A 222 18.12 -3.61 -7.08
CA LEU A 222 19.54 -3.34 -7.06
C LEU A 222 19.91 -2.72 -5.71
N PHE A 223 20.56 -3.49 -4.85
CA PHE A 223 21.28 -2.91 -3.72
C PHE A 223 22.37 -1.97 -4.26
N MET A 224 22.38 -0.74 -3.77
CA MET A 224 23.41 0.27 -4.02
C MET A 224 24.39 0.38 -2.85
N LYS A 225 23.89 0.21 -1.62
CA LYS A 225 24.67 0.15 -0.39
C LYS A 225 24.13 -0.97 0.52
N PRO A 226 25.00 -1.62 1.31
CA PRO A 226 26.45 -1.42 1.40
C PRO A 226 27.24 -2.13 0.29
N VAL A 227 26.62 -3.08 -0.42
CA VAL A 227 27.23 -3.81 -1.54
C VAL A 227 26.34 -3.67 -2.77
N ARG A 228 26.96 -3.51 -3.94
CA ARG A 228 26.23 -3.50 -5.21
C ARG A 228 25.84 -4.93 -5.60
N GLN A 229 24.55 -5.27 -5.47
CA GLN A 229 24.04 -6.60 -5.81
C GLN A 229 22.65 -6.50 -6.42
N ARG A 230 22.44 -7.25 -7.50
CA ARG A 230 21.19 -7.30 -8.26
C ARG A 230 20.49 -8.63 -8.08
N HIS A 231 19.17 -8.60 -7.98
CA HIS A 231 18.32 -9.78 -8.10
C HIS A 231 17.09 -9.46 -8.95
N VAL A 232 16.66 -10.41 -9.76
CA VAL A 232 15.56 -10.26 -10.72
C VAL A 232 14.60 -11.42 -10.53
N VAL A 233 13.32 -11.11 -10.43
CA VAL A 233 12.23 -12.09 -10.39
C VAL A 233 11.37 -11.87 -11.64
N ALA A 234 11.12 -12.95 -12.39
CA ALA A 234 10.27 -12.88 -13.58
C ALA A 234 8.80 -12.76 -13.17
N VAL A 235 8.05 -11.91 -13.87
CA VAL A 235 6.59 -11.85 -13.74
C VAL A 235 6.02 -13.01 -14.56
N ALA A 236 5.26 -13.89 -13.90
CA ALA A 236 4.64 -15.05 -14.55
C ALA A 236 3.82 -14.64 -15.77
N SER A 237 3.76 -15.46 -16.81
CA SER A 237 2.89 -15.18 -17.97
C SER A 237 1.40 -15.31 -17.59
N PRO A 238 0.48 -14.61 -18.28
CA PRO A 238 -0.95 -14.84 -18.15
C PRO A 238 -1.31 -16.33 -18.35
N PRO A 239 -2.20 -16.91 -17.54
CA PRO A 239 -2.56 -18.32 -17.62
C PRO A 239 -3.13 -18.74 -19.00
N ASP A 240 -3.72 -17.82 -19.76
CA ASP A 240 -4.30 -18.10 -21.08
C ASP A 240 -3.27 -18.28 -22.21
N LEU A 241 -2.03 -17.81 -22.03
CA LEU A 241 -0.96 -17.98 -23.01
C LEU A 241 -0.26 -19.35 -22.89
N GLN A 242 -0.37 -20.02 -21.74
CA GLN A 242 0.22 -21.35 -21.53
C GLN A 242 -0.57 -22.47 -22.22
N ARG A 243 -1.88 -22.29 -22.44
CA ARG A 243 -2.74 -23.31 -23.10
C ARG A 243 -2.68 -23.31 -24.63
N ARG A 244 -2.05 -22.31 -25.26
CA ARG A 244 -1.91 -22.22 -26.73
C ARG A 244 -0.56 -22.72 -27.25
N SER A 245 0.31 -23.18 -26.35
CA SER A 245 1.66 -23.66 -26.66
C SER A 245 1.83 -25.16 -26.38
N ALA A 246 0.73 -25.87 -26.10
CA ALA A 246 0.67 -27.31 -25.84
C ALA A 246 -0.10 -28.03 -26.95
#